data_AF-A0A496Y2U8-F1
#
_entry.id   AF-A0A496Y2U8-F1
#
_cell.length_a   1.000
_cell.length_b   1.000
_cell.length_c   1.000
_cell.angle_alpha   90.00
_cell.angle_beta   90.00
_cell.angle_gamma   90.00
#
_symmetry.space_group_name_H-M   'P 1'
#
loop_
_entity.id
_entity.type
_entity.pdbx_description
1 polymer ?
#
loop_
_entity_poly.entity_id
_entity_poly.type
_entity_poly.pdbx_seq_one_letter_code
_entity_poly.pdbx_strand_id
1 'polypeptide(L)'
;MSAENQLNFSSPLQLTVGGANLTLYLEDCLEGMARHLDPASVDVVVTSPPYNLGINYNKYQDNISRQEYLDWLDRWAVQVKRVLNDRGSLFLNIGAKPSDPWVPFEVA
;
A
#
# COMPACT_ATOMS: atom_id res chain seq x y z
N MET A 1 -28.06 0.31 8.33
CA MET A 1 -27.86 -0.92 7.54
C MET A 1 -27.81 -0.54 6.07
N SER A 2 -26.62 -0.23 5.55
CA SER A 2 -26.39 -0.05 4.11
C SER A 2 -25.90 -1.37 3.55
N ALA A 3 -26.62 -1.91 2.56
CA ALA A 3 -26.27 -3.15 1.88
C ALA A 3 -24.84 -3.07 1.34
N GLU A 4 -23.99 -3.96 1.83
CA GLU A 4 -22.68 -4.20 1.25
C GLU A 4 -22.91 -4.87 -0.11
N ASN A 5 -22.54 -4.20 -1.20
CA ASN A 5 -22.29 -4.90 -2.46
C ASN A 5 -21.09 -5.82 -2.24
N GLN A 6 -21.35 -7.06 -1.81
CA GLN A 6 -20.37 -8.13 -1.87
C GLN A 6 -20.23 -8.53 -3.33
N LEU A 7 -19.30 -7.89 -4.03
CA LEU A 7 -18.73 -8.42 -5.26
C LEU A 7 -17.98 -9.70 -4.87
N ASN A 8 -18.65 -10.85 -4.99
CA ASN A 8 -18.07 -12.17 -4.75
C ASN A 8 -17.10 -12.54 -5.88
N PHE A 9 -15.88 -12.01 -5.82
CA PHE A 9 -14.75 -12.56 -6.56
C PHE A 9 -14.00 -13.53 -5.64
N SER A 10 -13.66 -14.71 -6.14
CA SER A 10 -12.74 -15.62 -5.44
C SER A 10 -11.34 -15.00 -5.49
N SER A 11 -10.82 -14.57 -4.33
CA SER A 11 -9.45 -14.08 -4.20
C SER A 11 -8.46 -15.27 -4.13
N PRO A 12 -7.32 -15.23 -4.84
CA PRO A 12 -6.92 -14.16 -5.75
C PRO A 12 -7.63 -14.23 -7.11
N LEU A 13 -7.92 -13.06 -7.69
CA LEU A 13 -8.33 -12.95 -9.08
C LEU A 13 -7.09 -13.03 -9.98
N GLN A 14 -7.07 -14.00 -10.88
CA GLN A 14 -5.97 -14.22 -11.82
C GLN A 14 -6.41 -13.88 -13.25
N LEU A 15 -5.61 -13.11 -13.97
CA LEU A 15 -5.89 -12.64 -15.32
C LEU A 15 -4.62 -12.66 -16.17
N THR A 16 -4.77 -12.91 -17.47
CA THR A 16 -3.68 -12.73 -18.45
C THR A 16 -4.07 -11.62 -19.42
N VAL A 17 -3.28 -10.55 -19.48
CA VAL A 17 -3.54 -9.38 -20.34
C VAL A 17 -2.29 -9.09 -21.16
N GLY A 18 -2.39 -9.18 -22.49
CA GLY A 18 -1.28 -8.85 -23.38
C GLY A 18 -0.02 -9.70 -23.17
N GLY A 19 -0.16 -10.93 -22.66
CA GLY A 19 0.96 -11.82 -22.30
C GLY A 19 1.51 -11.65 -20.89
N ALA A 20 1.03 -10.65 -20.13
CA ALA A 20 1.36 -10.49 -18.72
C ALA A 20 0.37 -11.27 -17.84
N ASN A 21 0.86 -11.87 -16.75
CA ASN A 21 0.04 -12.49 -15.72
C ASN A 21 -0.17 -11.51 -14.57
N LEU A 22 -1.42 -11.26 -14.22
CA LEU A 22 -1.83 -10.38 -13.13
C LEU A 22 -2.53 -11.24 -12.07
N THR A 23 -2.12 -11.05 -10.82
CA THR A 23 -2.78 -11.64 -9.66
C THR A 23 -3.20 -10.51 -8.72
N LEU A 24 -4.50 -10.44 -8.44
CA LEU A 24 -5.11 -9.39 -7.64
C LEU A 24 -5.63 -9.99 -6.33
N TYR A 25 -5.18 -9.42 -5.22
CA TYR A 25 -5.57 -9.82 -3.87
C TYR A 25 -6.43 -8.71 -3.24
N LEU A 26 -7.60 -9.07 -2.74
CA LEU A 26 -8.47 -8.17 -1.97
C LEU A 26 -8.28 -8.43 -0.48
N GLU A 27 -7.27 -7.81 0.12
CA GLU A 27 -6.90 -7.99 1.53
C GLU A 27 -6.05 -6.83 2.05
N ASP A 28 -5.70 -6.87 3.34
CA ASP A 28 -4.71 -5.97 3.92
C ASP A 28 -3.32 -6.23 3.31
N CYS A 29 -2.63 -5.18 2.87
CA CYS A 29 -1.38 -5.34 2.14
C CYS A 29 -0.22 -5.90 2.99
N LEU A 30 -0.22 -5.68 4.31
CA LEU A 30 0.81 -6.25 5.20
C LEU A 30 0.64 -7.77 5.27
N GLU A 31 -0.61 -8.21 5.49
CA GLU A 31 -0.94 -9.63 5.53
C GLU A 31 -0.71 -10.30 4.16
N GLY A 32 -1.13 -9.65 3.08
CA GLY A 32 -1.01 -10.18 1.73
C GLY A 32 0.45 -10.33 1.29
N MET A 33 1.29 -9.31 1.52
CA MET A 33 2.72 -9.43 1.26
C MET A 33 3.35 -10.56 2.07
N ALA A 34 3.02 -10.67 3.37
CA ALA A 34 3.56 -11.72 4.23
C ALA A 34 3.14 -13.13 3.81
N ARG A 35 1.90 -13.31 3.31
CA ARG A 35 1.35 -14.61 2.94
C ARG A 35 1.76 -15.07 1.54
N HIS A 36 1.89 -14.13 0.59
CA HIS A 36 1.96 -14.46 -0.83
C HIS A 36 3.31 -14.17 -1.50
N LEU A 37 4.17 -13.37 -0.87
CA LEU A 37 5.44 -12.96 -1.45
C LEU A 37 6.63 -13.50 -0.66
N ASP A 38 7.48 -14.25 -1.36
CA ASP A 38 8.74 -14.73 -0.84
C ASP A 38 9.71 -13.56 -0.60
N PRO A 39 10.66 -13.70 0.35
CA PRO A 39 11.73 -12.73 0.50
C PRO A 39 12.53 -12.57 -0.80
N ALA A 40 12.97 -11.35 -1.11
CA ALA A 40 13.79 -11.04 -2.30
C ALA A 40 13.22 -11.56 -3.64
N SER A 41 11.89 -11.60 -3.79
CA SER A 41 11.19 -12.08 -4.99
C SER A 41 10.67 -10.98 -5.92
N VAL A 42 10.68 -9.72 -5.45
CA VAL A 42 10.11 -8.58 -6.18
C VAL A 42 11.21 -7.67 -6.73
N ASP A 43 11.15 -7.39 -8.04
CA ASP A 43 12.06 -6.46 -8.70
C ASP A 43 11.66 -5.00 -8.50
N VAL A 44 10.36 -4.70 -8.52
CA VAL A 44 9.86 -3.33 -8.45
C VAL A 44 8.60 -3.27 -7.59
N VAL A 45 8.58 -2.33 -6.65
CA VAL A 45 7.38 -1.93 -5.92
C VAL A 45 7.00 -0.52 -6.36
N VAL A 46 5.75 -0.34 -6.77
CA VAL A 46 5.17 0.97 -7.08
C VAL A 46 3.98 1.19 -6.18
N THR A 47 3.99 2.27 -5.39
CA THR A 47 2.91 2.50 -4.42
C THR A 47 2.65 3.98 -4.17
N SER A 48 1.42 4.27 -3.73
CA SER A 48 0.93 5.56 -3.26
C SER A 48 0.05 5.31 -2.04
N PRO A 49 0.64 5.07 -0.86
CA PRO A 49 -0.14 4.82 0.35
C PRO A 49 -1.01 6.04 0.68
N PRO A 50 -2.04 5.96 1.53
CA PRO A 50 -2.76 7.14 1.99
C PRO A 50 -1.80 8.20 2.55
N TYR A 51 -2.09 9.47 2.29
CA TYR A 51 -1.19 10.60 2.60
C TYR A 51 -1.52 11.30 3.92
N ASN A 52 -2.59 10.88 4.62
CA ASN A 52 -3.03 11.48 5.88
C ASN A 52 -3.25 13.00 5.76
N LEU A 53 -3.94 13.44 4.70
CA LEU A 53 -4.12 14.84 4.35
C LEU A 53 -5.37 15.47 4.97
N GLY A 54 -6.16 14.69 5.70
CA GLY A 54 -7.43 15.11 6.29
C GLY A 54 -8.61 15.03 5.32
N ILE A 55 -8.50 14.22 4.26
CA ILE A 55 -9.60 14.05 3.30
C ILE A 55 -10.73 13.27 3.95
N ASN A 56 -11.96 13.79 3.88
CA ASN A 56 -13.11 13.16 4.47
C ASN A 56 -13.64 12.01 3.58
N TYR A 57 -13.09 10.82 3.76
CA TYR A 57 -13.59 9.59 3.13
C TYR A 57 -14.68 8.95 3.97
N ASN A 58 -15.61 8.24 3.30
CA ASN A 58 -16.73 7.58 3.99
C ASN A 58 -16.29 6.49 4.99
N LYS A 59 -15.20 5.77 4.71
CA LYS A 59 -14.78 4.58 5.46
C LYS A 59 -13.34 4.64 5.98
N TYR A 60 -12.54 5.60 5.52
CA TYR A 60 -11.12 5.68 5.83
C TYR A 60 -10.83 6.95 6.62
N GLN A 61 -10.15 6.78 7.76
CA GLN A 61 -9.77 7.89 8.61
C GLN A 61 -8.41 8.46 8.15
N ASP A 62 -8.46 9.52 7.35
CA ASP A 62 -7.26 10.17 6.77
C ASP A 62 -6.74 11.34 7.64
N ASN A 63 -6.97 11.29 8.96
CA ASN A 63 -6.57 12.34 9.90
C ASN A 63 -5.99 11.82 11.22
N ILE A 64 -5.32 10.66 11.16
CA ILE A 64 -4.61 10.08 12.32
C ILE A 64 -3.44 10.99 12.71
N SER A 65 -2.90 10.80 13.92
CA SER A 65 -1.75 11.59 14.37
C SER A 65 -0.53 11.37 13.48
N ARG A 66 0.41 12.34 13.47
CA ARG A 66 1.66 12.22 12.71
C ARG A 66 2.45 10.96 13.10
N GLN A 67 2.55 10.66 14.39
CA GLN A 67 3.28 9.49 14.86
C GLN A 67 2.61 8.19 14.38
N GLU A 68 1.30 8.07 14.51
CA GLU A 68 0.57 6.89 14.03
C GLU A 68 0.73 6.70 12.51
N TYR A 69 0.78 7.80 11.76
CA TYR A 69 1.05 7.77 10.33
C TYR A 69 2.46 7.24 10.02
N LEU A 70 3.49 7.80 10.65
CA LEU A 70 4.88 7.36 10.46
C LEU A 70 5.08 5.90 10.89
N ASP A 71 4.50 5.49 12.02
CA ASP A 71 4.53 4.10 12.49
C ASP A 71 3.81 3.15 11.53
N TRP A 72 2.73 3.60 10.89
CA TRP A 72 2.06 2.83 9.85
C TRP A 72 2.91 2.76 8.57
N LEU A 73 3.60 3.82 8.19
CA LEU A 73 4.53 3.82 7.06
C LEU A 73 5.68 2.84 7.26
N ASP A 74 6.29 2.84 8.44
CA ASP A 74 7.39 1.94 8.79
C ASP A 74 6.98 0.46 8.66
N ARG A 75 5.77 0.11 9.14
CA ARG A 75 5.27 -1.27 9.06
C ARG A 75 5.23 -1.83 7.64
N TRP A 76 4.72 -1.07 6.68
CA TRP A 76 4.68 -1.57 5.29
C TRP A 76 6.04 -1.43 4.61
N ALA A 77 6.86 -0.43 4.96
CA ALA A 77 8.21 -0.27 4.43
C ALA A 77 9.10 -1.48 4.80
N VAL A 78 8.98 -2.01 6.01
CA VAL A 78 9.66 -3.24 6.44
C VAL A 78 9.26 -4.44 5.57
N GLN A 79 7.97 -4.58 5.24
CA GLN A 79 7.51 -5.67 4.36
C GLN A 79 8.00 -5.48 2.92
N VAL A 80 7.97 -4.25 2.41
CA VAL A 80 8.52 -3.92 1.09
C VAL A 80 10.00 -4.26 1.00
N LYS A 81 10.79 -3.87 2.01
CA LYS A 81 12.22 -4.21 2.09
C LYS A 81 12.45 -5.73 2.13
N ARG A 82 11.58 -6.50 2.81
CA ARG A 82 11.69 -7.97 2.87
C ARG A 82 11.49 -8.61 1.50
N VAL A 83 10.48 -8.15 0.73
CA VAL A 83 10.11 -8.78 -0.55
C VAL A 83 10.95 -8.29 -1.71
N LEU A 84 11.48 -7.06 -1.65
CA LEU A 84 12.39 -6.52 -2.66
C LEU A 84 13.70 -7.30 -2.69
N ASN A 85 14.16 -7.62 -3.90
CA ASN A 85 15.51 -8.16 -4.07
C ASN A 85 16.59 -7.06 -3.95
N ASP A 86 17.86 -7.46 -3.84
CA ASP A 86 19.00 -6.55 -3.63
C ASP A 86 19.19 -5.50 -4.74
N ARG A 87 18.64 -5.74 -5.94
CA ARG A 87 18.68 -4.83 -7.09
C ARG A 87 17.32 -4.16 -7.35
N GLY A 88 16.35 -4.43 -6.48
CA GLY A 88 14.99 -3.98 -6.64
C GLY A 88 14.85 -2.49 -6.34
N SER A 89 13.76 -1.91 -6.82
CA SER A 89 13.49 -0.47 -6.67
C SER A 89 12.09 -0.23 -6.08
N LEU A 90 12.01 0.73 -5.15
CA LEU A 90 10.76 1.26 -4.62
C LEU A 90 10.48 2.62 -5.26
N PHE A 91 9.34 2.73 -5.94
CA PHE A 91 8.77 3.99 -6.42
C PHE A 91 7.62 4.39 -5.49
N LEU A 92 7.92 5.28 -4.55
CA LEU A 92 6.96 5.80 -3.58
C LEU A 92 6.43 7.16 -4.05
N ASN A 93 5.12 7.24 -4.26
CA ASN A 93 4.43 8.51 -4.42
C ASN A 93 3.90 8.95 -3.06
N ILE A 94 4.23 10.17 -2.64
CA ILE A 94 3.72 10.80 -1.43
C ILE A 94 3.47 12.28 -1.66
N GLY A 95 2.35 12.79 -1.14
CA GLY A 95 1.97 14.19 -1.23
C GLY A 95 2.01 14.89 0.12
N ALA A 96 1.99 16.22 0.08
CA ALA A 96 1.84 17.07 1.25
C ALA A 96 0.72 18.08 1.05
N LYS A 97 0.20 18.61 2.15
CA LYS A 97 -0.70 19.78 2.11
C LYS A 97 0.13 21.07 2.24
N PRO A 98 -0.29 22.19 1.61
CA PRO A 98 0.44 23.45 1.72
C PRO A 98 0.62 23.95 3.17
N SER A 99 -0.32 23.62 4.06
CA SER A 99 -0.26 23.97 5.48
C SER A 99 0.70 23.10 6.31
N ASP A 100 1.25 22.03 5.72
CA ASP A 100 2.12 21.06 6.38
C ASP A 100 3.01 20.35 5.32
N PRO A 101 3.98 21.08 4.75
CA PRO A 101 4.77 20.60 3.61
C PRO A 101 5.84 19.57 4.01
N TRP A 102 5.98 19.27 5.30
CA TRP A 102 7.12 18.51 5.83
C TRP A 102 6.95 17.00 5.74
N VAL A 103 5.71 16.50 5.62
CA VAL A 103 5.41 15.07 5.63
C VAL A 103 6.32 14.25 4.70
N PRO A 104 6.53 14.60 3.41
CA PRO A 104 7.37 13.80 2.51
C PRO A 104 8.82 13.67 2.96
N PHE A 105 9.34 14.64 3.73
CA PHE A 105 10.73 14.66 4.19
C PHE A 105 10.94 13.84 5.46
N GLU A 106 9.87 13.53 6.20
CA GLU A 106 9.92 12.69 7.40
C GLU A 106 9.76 11.20 7.09
N VAL A 107 9.42 10.86 5.84
CA VAL A 107 9.26 9.49 5.36
C VAL A 107 10.56 8.87 4.83
N ALA A 108 11.61 9.69 4.68
CA ALA A 108 12.90 9.30 4.10
C ALA A 108 13.89 8.68 5.10
#